data_AF-A0A813KP25-F1
#
_entry.id   AF-A0A813KP25-F1
#
_cell.length_a   1.000
_cell.length_b   1.000
_cell.length_c   1.000
_cell.angle_alpha   90.00
_cell.angle_beta   90.00
_cell.angle_gamma   90.00
#
_symmetry.space_group_name_H-M   'P 1'
#
loop_
_entity.id
_entity.type
_entity.pdbx_description
1 polymer ?
#
loop_
_entity_poly.entity_id
_entity_poly.type
_entity_poly.pdbx_seq_one_letter_code
_entity_poly.pdbx_strand_id
1 'polypeptide(L)'
;MLRPEAFQFVIDELLQCGFPLKAARHRYGCRILQRLVESCPRRQIADLIDALIREAPSFACHPYGNYVIQHILKYGSDGQRGALCRCFCDNLRDLSANRFGSTVLKSVAQFCTPTDQDSLATGAP
;
A
#
# COMPACT_ATOMS: atom_id res chain seq x y z
N MET A 1 25.23 -11.74 12.40
CA MET A 1 24.36 -10.84 11.61
C MET A 1 24.23 -11.44 10.23
N LEU A 2 23.00 -11.72 9.76
CA LEU A 2 22.75 -12.35 8.45
C LEU A 2 23.04 -11.35 7.32
N ARG A 3 23.64 -11.85 6.23
CA ARG A 3 24.01 -11.07 5.05
C ARG A 3 22.74 -10.61 4.28
N PRO A 4 22.73 -9.40 3.67
CA PRO A 4 21.57 -8.86 2.96
C PRO A 4 21.00 -9.78 1.87
N GLU A 5 21.84 -10.62 1.27
CA GLU A 5 21.45 -11.53 0.18
C GLU A 5 20.61 -12.72 0.69
N ALA A 6 20.79 -13.15 1.94
CA ALA A 6 20.01 -14.23 2.53
C ALA A 6 18.55 -13.83 2.81
N PHE A 7 18.27 -12.52 2.87
CA PHE A 7 16.93 -12.00 3.14
C PHE A 7 16.04 -12.03 1.88
N GLN A 8 16.63 -11.96 0.68
CA GLN A 8 15.87 -11.96 -0.58
C GLN A 8 15.10 -13.26 -0.76
N PHE A 9 15.73 -14.41 -0.55
CA PHE A 9 15.07 -15.72 -0.67
C PHE A 9 13.85 -15.84 0.27
N VAL A 10 13.97 -15.32 1.49
CA VAL A 10 12.86 -15.34 2.46
C VAL A 10 11.73 -14.41 2.02
N ILE A 11 12.07 -13.22 1.48
CA ILE A 11 11.06 -12.34 0.88
C ILE A 11 10.38 -13.09 -0.26
N ASP A 12 11.13 -13.61 -1.24
CA ASP A 12 10.59 -14.28 -2.42
C ASP A 12 9.62 -15.41 -2.04
N GLU A 13 9.99 -16.24 -1.06
CA GLU A 13 9.13 -17.32 -0.55
C GLU A 13 7.88 -16.77 0.14
N LEU A 14 8.03 -15.72 0.96
CA LEU A 14 6.90 -15.01 1.57
C LEU A 14 6.02 -14.33 0.52
N LEU A 15 6.49 -14.07 -0.70
CA LEU A 15 5.69 -13.46 -1.76
C LEU A 15 4.92 -14.47 -2.60
N GLN A 16 5.14 -15.77 -2.41
CA GLN A 16 4.44 -16.82 -3.15
C GLN A 16 2.98 -17.03 -2.68
N CYS A 17 2.18 -17.72 -3.52
CA CYS A 17 0.86 -18.25 -3.17
C CYS A 17 -0.16 -17.21 -2.65
N GLY A 18 -0.03 -15.96 -3.08
CA GLY A 18 -0.92 -14.85 -2.69
C GLY A 18 -0.79 -14.46 -1.21
N PHE A 19 0.31 -14.85 -0.55
CA PHE A 19 0.56 -14.49 0.85
C PHE A 19 0.47 -12.99 1.11
N PRO A 20 0.98 -12.07 0.25
CA PRO A 20 0.85 -10.63 0.49
C PRO A 20 -0.58 -10.16 0.73
N LEU A 21 -1.51 -10.64 -0.09
CA LEU A 21 -2.90 -10.24 -0.04
C LEU A 21 -3.59 -10.80 1.22
N LYS A 22 -3.28 -12.05 1.57
CA LYS A 22 -3.75 -12.70 2.81
C LYS A 22 -3.17 -12.01 4.05
N ALA A 23 -1.88 -11.70 4.02
CA ALA A 23 -1.16 -11.06 5.12
C ALA A 23 -1.68 -9.64 5.38
N ALA A 24 -2.00 -8.86 4.33
CA ALA A 24 -2.59 -7.54 4.47
C ALA A 24 -3.94 -7.56 5.22
N ARG A 25 -4.70 -8.66 5.10
CA ARG A 25 -5.97 -8.88 5.81
C ARG A 25 -5.80 -9.55 7.18
N HIS A 26 -4.59 -9.85 7.61
CA HIS A 26 -4.32 -10.56 8.86
C HIS A 26 -3.73 -9.66 9.95
N ARG A 27 -4.20 -9.82 11.21
CA ARG A 27 -3.79 -9.01 12.37
C ARG A 27 -2.26 -8.92 12.55
N TYR A 28 -1.57 -10.01 12.29
CA TYR A 28 -0.11 -10.09 12.41
C TYR A 28 0.60 -9.96 11.06
N GLY A 29 -0.04 -10.42 9.99
CA GLY A 29 0.55 -10.38 8.64
C GLY A 29 0.75 -8.95 8.16
N CYS A 30 -0.19 -8.05 8.48
CA CYS A 30 -0.08 -6.66 8.07
C CYS A 30 1.14 -5.97 8.68
N ARG A 31 1.61 -6.41 9.86
CA ARG A 31 2.81 -5.86 10.53
C ARG A 31 4.09 -6.29 9.82
N ILE A 32 4.13 -7.52 9.30
CA ILE A 32 5.23 -8.00 8.48
C ILE A 32 5.33 -7.14 7.23
N LEU A 33 4.21 -6.93 6.52
CA LEU A 33 4.18 -6.11 5.31
C LEU A 33 4.60 -4.66 5.56
N GLN A 34 4.11 -4.06 6.66
CA GLN A 34 4.53 -2.71 7.07
C GLN A 34 6.05 -2.63 7.24
N ARG A 35 6.64 -3.64 7.90
CA ARG A 35 8.08 -3.67 8.14
C ARG A 35 8.89 -3.89 6.86
N LEU A 36 8.39 -4.73 5.95
CA LEU A 36 9.00 -4.93 4.64
C LEU A 36 9.02 -3.62 3.85
N VAL A 37 7.88 -2.92 3.78
CA VAL A 37 7.75 -1.63 3.08
C VAL A 37 8.64 -0.54 3.68
N GLU A 38 8.81 -0.53 5.00
CA GLU A 38 9.65 0.45 5.69
C GLU A 38 11.16 0.20 5.53
N SER A 39 11.59 -1.06 5.59
CA SER A 39 13.01 -1.41 5.82
C SER A 39 13.70 -2.08 4.64
N CYS A 40 12.96 -2.65 3.68
CA CYS A 40 13.57 -3.36 2.58
C CYS A 40 13.91 -2.42 1.41
N PRO A 41 15.04 -2.64 0.71
CA PRO A 41 15.33 -1.96 -0.53
C PRO A 41 14.18 -2.13 -1.53
N ARG A 42 13.77 -1.01 -2.16
CA ARG A 42 12.60 -0.97 -3.06
C ARG A 42 12.61 -2.03 -4.14
N ARG A 43 13.79 -2.30 -4.74
CA ARG A 43 13.97 -3.33 -5.77
C ARG A 43 13.53 -4.73 -5.34
N GLN A 44 13.59 -5.04 -4.04
CA GLN A 44 13.24 -6.36 -3.51
C GLN A 44 11.74 -6.51 -3.27
N ILE A 45 11.01 -5.40 -3.15
CA ILE A 45 9.60 -5.36 -2.73
C ILE A 45 8.71 -4.63 -3.74
N ALA A 46 9.23 -4.30 -4.93
CA ALA A 46 8.48 -3.58 -5.95
C ALA A 46 7.24 -4.39 -6.37
N ASP A 47 7.45 -5.66 -6.75
CA ASP A 47 6.36 -6.55 -7.16
C ASP A 47 5.35 -6.81 -6.03
N LEU A 48 5.83 -6.87 -4.78
CA LEU A 48 4.98 -6.95 -3.60
C LEU A 48 4.05 -5.74 -3.49
N ILE A 49 4.64 -4.54 -3.56
CA ILE A 49 3.87 -3.29 -3.44
C ILE A 49 2.88 -3.19 -4.59
N ASP A 50 3.30 -3.51 -5.82
CA ASP A 50 2.44 -3.42 -6.99
C ASP A 50 1.28 -4.42 -6.92
N ALA A 51 1.50 -5.62 -6.38
CA ALA A 51 0.43 -6.58 -6.10
C ALA A 51 -0.57 -6.05 -5.06
N LEU A 52 -0.10 -5.37 -4.01
CA LEU A 52 -0.96 -4.74 -3.01
C LEU A 52 -1.75 -3.55 -3.58
N ILE A 53 -1.15 -2.78 -4.48
CA ILE A 53 -1.80 -1.62 -5.12
C ILE A 53 -3.00 -2.04 -5.96
N ARG A 54 -2.93 -3.18 -6.66
CA ARG A 54 -4.05 -3.70 -7.48
C ARG A 54 -5.34 -3.92 -6.68
N GLU A 55 -5.24 -4.21 -5.39
CA GLU A 55 -6.38 -4.40 -4.48
C GLU A 55 -6.51 -3.28 -3.43
N ALA A 56 -5.82 -2.15 -3.64
CA ALA A 56 -5.71 -1.08 -2.65
C ALA A 56 -7.06 -0.56 -2.11
N PRO A 57 -8.13 -0.37 -2.92
CA PRO A 57 -9.42 0.09 -2.40
C PRO A 57 -10.00 -0.86 -1.35
N SER A 58 -9.89 -2.18 -1.57
CA SER A 58 -10.35 -3.19 -0.62
C SER A 58 -9.54 -3.14 0.69
N PHE A 59 -8.22 -2.99 0.58
CA PHE A 59 -7.35 -2.89 1.76
C PHE A 59 -7.55 -1.58 2.53
N ALA A 60 -7.77 -0.46 1.84
CA ALA A 60 -7.94 0.85 2.46
C ALA A 60 -9.14 0.89 3.43
N CYS A 61 -10.20 0.15 3.13
CA CYS A 61 -11.39 0.03 3.97
C CYS A 61 -11.31 -1.13 4.99
N HIS A 62 -10.20 -1.87 5.04
CA HIS A 62 -10.04 -3.04 5.93
C HIS A 62 -9.40 -2.67 7.26
N PRO A 63 -9.83 -3.25 8.42
CA PRO A 63 -9.27 -2.94 9.76
C PRO A 63 -7.74 -3.10 9.89
N TYR A 64 -7.14 -4.00 9.11
CA TYR A 64 -5.68 -4.22 9.09
C TYR A 64 -5.01 -3.72 7.80
N GLY A 65 -5.73 -3.76 6.68
CA GLY A 65 -5.17 -3.44 5.37
C GLY A 65 -4.87 -1.94 5.24
N ASN A 66 -5.68 -1.09 5.88
CA ASN A 66 -5.51 0.36 5.84
C ASN A 66 -4.11 0.79 6.30
N TYR A 67 -3.52 0.08 7.27
CA TYR A 67 -2.17 0.40 7.75
C TYR A 67 -1.09 0.07 6.72
N VAL A 68 -1.27 -1.01 5.94
CA VAL A 68 -0.35 -1.38 4.85
C VAL A 68 -0.38 -0.32 3.77
N ILE A 69 -1.57 0.11 3.37
CA ILE A 69 -1.75 1.15 2.36
C ILE A 69 -1.15 2.50 2.80
N GLN A 70 -1.36 2.89 4.06
CA GLN A 70 -0.71 4.08 4.63
C GLN A 70 0.82 3.99 4.62
N HIS A 71 1.39 2.80 4.85
CA HIS A 71 2.83 2.60 4.75
C HIS A 71 3.33 2.71 3.31
N ILE A 72 2.59 2.19 2.34
CA ILE A 72 2.92 2.38 0.92
C ILE A 72 2.84 3.86 0.55
N LEU A 73 1.83 4.60 1.02
CA LEU A 73 1.77 6.06 0.80
C LEU A 73 2.99 6.77 1.39
N LYS A 74 3.43 6.37 2.59
CA LYS A 74 4.57 7.01 3.27
C LYS A 74 5.92 6.69 2.62
N TYR A 75 6.21 5.42 2.33
CA TYR A 75 7.54 4.94 1.90
C TYR A 75 7.62 4.52 0.42
N GLY A 76 6.49 4.37 -0.24
CA GLY A 76 6.38 4.03 -1.67
C GLY A 76 6.87 5.14 -2.59
N SER A 77 7.11 4.78 -3.85
CA SER A 77 7.60 5.71 -4.87
C SER A 77 6.53 6.69 -5.27
N ASP A 78 6.91 7.82 -5.86
CA ASP A 78 5.92 8.76 -6.38
C ASP A 78 5.04 8.11 -7.45
N GLY A 79 5.60 7.20 -8.27
CA GLY A 79 4.82 6.37 -9.20
C GLY A 79 3.80 5.47 -8.50
N GLN A 80 4.17 4.85 -7.37
CA GLN A 80 3.26 4.02 -6.56
C GLN A 80 2.21 4.85 -5.82
N ARG A 81 2.55 6.05 -5.35
CA ARG A 81 1.59 7.00 -4.77
C ARG A 81 0.57 7.46 -5.80
N GLY A 82 1.03 7.86 -6.98
CA GLY A 82 0.13 8.21 -8.09
C GLY A 82 -0.76 7.03 -8.51
N ALA A 83 -0.24 5.79 -8.51
CA ALA A 83 -1.04 4.60 -8.76
C ALA A 83 -2.13 4.39 -7.70
N LEU A 84 -1.81 4.59 -6.41
CA LEU A 84 -2.80 4.54 -5.34
C LEU A 84 -3.87 5.63 -5.49
N CYS A 85 -3.49 6.87 -5.82
CA CYS A 85 -4.46 7.94 -6.09
C CYS A 85 -5.41 7.57 -7.22
N ARG A 86 -4.90 7.03 -8.32
CA ARG A 86 -5.75 6.53 -9.43
C ARG A 86 -6.70 5.43 -8.96
N CYS A 87 -6.23 4.44 -8.20
CA CYS A 87 -7.10 3.39 -7.66
C CYS A 87 -8.22 3.92 -6.72
N PHE A 88 -7.94 4.98 -5.96
CA PHE A 88 -8.92 5.57 -5.05
C PHE A 88 -9.92 6.49 -5.75
N CYS A 89 -9.57 7.04 -6.92
CA CYS A 89 -10.45 7.91 -7.68
C CYS A 89 -11.81 7.25 -7.94
N ASP A 90 -11.79 6.00 -8.42
CA ASP A 90 -13.00 5.23 -8.73
C ASP A 90 -13.84 4.87 -7.48
N ASN A 91 -13.25 4.96 -6.28
CA ASN A 91 -13.85 4.48 -5.02
C ASN A 91 -13.92 5.58 -3.95
N LEU A 92 -13.71 6.85 -4.31
CA LEU A 92 -13.48 7.94 -3.36
C LEU A 92 -14.65 8.12 -2.38
N ARG A 93 -15.88 7.97 -2.87
CA ARG A 93 -17.11 8.03 -2.06
C ARG A 93 -17.12 6.94 -0.99
N ASP A 94 -16.82 5.72 -1.35
CA ASP A 94 -16.83 4.59 -0.42
C ASP A 94 -15.70 4.67 0.60
N LEU A 95 -14.50 5.11 0.16
CA LEU A 95 -13.37 5.33 1.06
C LEU A 95 -13.68 6.44 2.07
N SER A 96 -14.25 7.57 1.63
CA SER A 96 -14.58 8.70 2.52
C SER A 96 -15.66 8.36 3.54
N ALA A 97 -16.65 7.54 3.18
CA ALA A 97 -17.70 7.08 4.09
C ALA A 97 -17.21 5.99 5.08
N ASN A 98 -16.06 5.37 4.82
CA ASN A 98 -15.49 4.34 5.67
C ASN A 98 -14.54 4.93 6.74
N ARG A 99 -14.65 4.48 7.99
CA ARG A 99 -13.78 4.95 9.09
C ARG A 99 -12.28 4.67 8.87
N PHE A 100 -11.94 3.60 8.17
CA PHE A 100 -10.56 3.25 7.82
C PHE A 100 -10.15 3.94 6.52
N GLY A 101 -11.02 3.92 5.51
CA GLY A 101 -10.78 4.58 4.22
C GLY A 101 -10.51 6.09 4.36
N SER A 102 -11.29 6.80 5.17
CA SER A 102 -11.07 8.22 5.47
C SER A 102 -9.72 8.50 6.15
N THR A 103 -9.20 7.55 6.92
CA THR A 103 -7.85 7.65 7.48
C THR A 103 -6.79 7.51 6.38
N VAL A 104 -6.99 6.61 5.43
CA VAL A 104 -6.11 6.47 4.25
C VAL A 104 -6.12 7.73 3.40
N LEU A 105 -7.29 8.34 3.16
CA LEU A 105 -7.40 9.59 2.40
C LEU A 105 -6.66 10.75 3.09
N LYS A 106 -6.62 10.80 4.42
CA LYS A 106 -5.77 11.76 5.15
C LYS A 106 -4.28 11.52 4.88
N SER A 107 -3.85 10.27 4.80
CA SER A 107 -2.46 9.96 4.41
C SER A 107 -2.16 10.30 2.96
N VAL A 108 -3.13 10.19 2.04
CA VAL A 108 -2.97 10.68 0.66
C VAL A 108 -2.66 12.18 0.67
N ALA A 109 -3.46 12.98 1.38
CA ALA A 109 -3.26 14.42 1.51
C ALA A 109 -1.90 14.78 2.16
N GLN A 110 -1.34 13.89 2.98
CA GLN A 110 -0.05 14.11 3.64
C GLN A 110 1.16 13.76 2.77
N PHE A 111 1.08 12.71 1.95
CA PHE A 111 2.27 12.11 1.30
C PHE A 111 2.28 12.16 -0.23
N CYS A 112 1.14 12.44 -0.87
CA CYS A 112 1.05 12.53 -2.33
C CYS A 112 1.31 13.97 -2.80
N THR A 113 1.72 14.13 -4.06
CA THR A 113 1.95 15.45 -4.65
C THR A 113 0.62 16.19 -4.85
N PRO A 114 0.61 17.54 -4.91
CA PRO A 114 -0.60 18.29 -5.22
C PRO A 114 -1.26 17.82 -6.51
N THR A 115 -0.47 17.52 -7.55
CA THR A 115 -0.97 16.98 -8.82
C THR A 115 -1.76 15.67 -8.62
N ASP A 116 -1.22 14.72 -7.87
CA ASP A 116 -1.90 13.44 -7.61
C ASP A 116 -3.17 13.62 -6.76
N GLN A 117 -3.15 14.59 -5.83
CA GLN A 117 -4.31 14.92 -5.00
C GLN A 117 -5.42 15.58 -5.81
N ASP A 118 -5.07 16.47 -6.72
CA ASP A 118 -6.02 17.14 -7.61
C ASP A 118 -6.68 16.15 -8.56
N SER A 119 -5.90 15.22 -9.15
CA SER A 119 -6.43 14.12 -9.96
C SER A 119 -7.41 13.24 -9.17
N LEU A 120 -7.12 12.95 -7.89
CA LEU A 120 -8.04 12.22 -7.03
C LEU A 120 -9.36 12.98 -6.80
N ALA A 121 -9.29 14.30 -6.58
CA ALA A 121 -10.45 15.13 -6.25
C ALA A 121 -11.35 15.45 -7.46
N THR A 122 -10.76 15.58 -8.66
CA THR A 122 -11.48 16.00 -9.87
C THR A 122 -12.05 14.85 -10.68
N GLY A 123 -11.65 13.60 -10.42
CA GLY A 123 -12.12 12.46 -11.21
C GLY A 123 -11.52 12.38 -12.60
N ALA A 124 -10.49 13.18 -12.90
CA ALA A 124 -9.90 13.29 -14.23
C ALA A 124 -8.68 12.34 -14.36
N PRO A 125 -8.57 11.58 -15.47
CA PRO A 125 -7.44 10.68 -15.72
C PRO A 125 -6.12 11.42 -15.95
#